data_AF-A0A6C0AR05-F1
#
_entry.id   AF-A0A6C0AR05-F1
#
_cell.length_a   1.000
_cell.length_b   1.000
_cell.length_c   1.000
_cell.angle_alpha   90.00
_cell.angle_beta   90.00
_cell.angle_gamma   90.00
#
_symmetry.space_group_name_H-M   'P 1'
#
loop_
_entity.id
_entity.type
_entity.pdbx_description
1 polymer ?
#
loop_
_entity_poly.entity_id
_entity_poly.type
_entity_poly.pdbx_seq_one_letter_code
_entity_poly.pdbx_strand_id
1 'polypeptide(L)'
;MLLLYIVHYMLNFYKVENYLSKPQSTKKIHHGRKRRKTFRKKSRKTFRKKMRGGVGGVYVNIKMTIGDIMDTIMNTRSEYCGYIKDGDFICNHIGDPKPEEGVAISKEIHRGTCEQQIKTQIWHTHSSISKYYPSFEDINKVFKYEIIKKSYIITQFGYWRLEYNPDEKRVLDEREIKELQRCSRDFYINTEKGRKYNKVSIDKFVFDVNRILNLDFISWTDLS
;
A
#
# COMPACT_ATOMS: atom_id res chain seq x y z
N MET A 1 -5.12 -36.73 -25.47
CA MET A 1 -5.66 -35.35 -25.29
C MET A 1 -4.73 -34.39 -24.53
N LEU A 2 -3.63 -34.83 -23.89
CA LEU A 2 -2.68 -33.92 -23.22
C LEU A 2 -1.65 -33.25 -24.15
N LEU A 3 -1.43 -33.77 -25.36
CA LEU A 3 -0.42 -33.28 -26.31
C LEU A 3 -0.87 -32.07 -27.16
N LEU A 4 -2.18 -31.77 -27.20
CA LEU A 4 -2.70 -30.61 -27.95
C LEU A 4 -2.68 -29.30 -27.14
N TYR A 5 -2.56 -29.37 -25.81
CA TYR A 5 -2.54 -28.16 -24.97
C TYR A 5 -1.16 -27.50 -24.90
N ILE A 6 -0.08 -28.27 -25.10
CA ILE A 6 1.30 -27.75 -25.05
C ILE A 6 1.65 -26.98 -26.34
N VAL A 7 1.06 -27.34 -27.48
CA VAL A 7 1.30 -26.64 -28.76
C VAL A 7 0.61 -25.26 -28.80
N HIS A 8 -0.52 -25.09 -28.09
CA HIS A 8 -1.20 -23.78 -28.06
C HIS A 8 -0.47 -22.75 -27.18
N TYR A 9 0.27 -23.19 -26.16
CA TYR A 9 1.04 -22.30 -25.29
C TYR A 9 2.37 -21.85 -25.93
N MET A 10 2.98 -22.66 -26.79
CA MET A 10 4.24 -22.33 -27.47
C MET A 10 4.07 -21.35 -28.65
N LEU A 11 2.86 -21.21 -29.20
CA LEU A 11 2.61 -20.29 -30.33
C LEU A 11 2.34 -18.82 -29.92
N ASN A 12 2.15 -18.53 -28.63
CA ASN A 12 2.01 -17.15 -28.15
C ASN A 12 3.34 -16.53 -27.66
N PHE A 13 4.43 -17.31 -27.62
CA PHE A 13 5.75 -16.81 -27.22
C PHE A 13 6.58 -16.24 -28.38
N TYR A 14 6.13 -16.39 -29.63
CA TYR A 14 6.86 -15.94 -30.83
C TYR A 14 6.39 -14.61 -31.43
N LYS A 15 5.64 -13.80 -30.67
CA LYS A 15 5.14 -12.48 -31.15
C LYS A 15 5.83 -11.27 -30.51
N VAL A 16 7.03 -11.44 -29.97
CA VAL A 16 7.86 -10.35 -29.43
C VAL A 16 9.27 -10.43 -29.99
N GLU A 17 9.42 -10.39 -31.31
CA GLU A 17 10.70 -10.08 -31.95
C GLU A 17 10.46 -9.71 -33.41
N ASN A 18 10.24 -8.42 -33.67
CA ASN A 18 10.47 -7.81 -34.99
C ASN A 18 10.23 -6.30 -34.89
N TYR A 19 11.21 -5.56 -34.36
CA TYR A 19 11.46 -4.17 -34.78
C TYR A 19 12.94 -3.84 -34.52
N LEU A 20 13.81 -4.38 -35.37
CA LEU A 20 15.12 -3.80 -35.60
C LEU A 20 15.16 -3.12 -36.99
N SER A 21 15.65 -1.89 -36.94
CA SER A 21 16.33 -1.12 -37.99
C SER A 21 15.55 -0.61 -39.21
N LYS A 22 15.43 0.72 -39.29
CA LYS A 22 15.75 1.48 -40.51
C LYS A 22 16.71 2.62 -40.18
N PRO A 23 17.59 3.01 -41.14
CA PRO A 23 18.76 3.83 -40.88
C PRO A 23 18.49 5.34 -40.94
N GLN A 24 19.54 6.03 -40.51
CA GLN A 24 19.81 7.43 -40.24
C GLN A 24 19.21 8.49 -41.19
N SER A 25 18.77 9.60 -40.61
CA SER A 25 18.91 10.93 -41.22
C SER A 25 19.68 11.82 -40.25
N THR A 26 20.87 12.23 -40.66
CA THR A 26 21.75 13.17 -39.96
C THR A 26 21.17 14.58 -40.07
N LYS A 27 20.68 15.14 -38.94
CA LYS A 27 20.44 16.58 -38.81
C LYS A 27 21.36 17.18 -37.76
N LYS A 28 21.97 18.28 -38.19
CA LYS A 28 23.07 19.03 -37.60
C LYS A 28 22.86 19.35 -36.12
N ILE A 29 23.95 19.17 -35.37
CA ILE A 29 24.13 19.54 -33.98
C ILE A 29 24.10 21.07 -33.86
N HIS A 30 23.10 21.61 -33.15
CA HIS A 30 23.21 22.92 -32.53
C HIS A 30 23.50 22.73 -31.04
N HIS A 31 24.66 23.22 -30.61
CA HIS A 31 25.06 23.30 -29.21
C HIS A 31 24.16 24.30 -28.44
N GLY A 32 23.01 23.80 -27.96
CA GLY A 32 22.16 24.48 -27.00
C GLY A 32 22.45 24.00 -25.58
N ARG A 33 23.33 24.71 -24.86
CA ARG A 33 23.63 24.49 -23.44
C ARG A 33 22.37 24.48 -22.56
N LYS A 34 22.31 23.49 -21.67
CA LYS A 34 21.74 23.51 -20.30
C LYS A 34 20.32 24.10 -20.14
N ARG A 35 19.29 23.23 -20.08
CA ARG A 35 18.11 23.40 -19.18
C ARG A 35 17.18 22.17 -19.18
N ARG A 36 17.67 21.01 -18.73
CA ARG A 36 16.82 19.83 -18.43
C ARG A 36 16.97 19.40 -16.96
N LYS A 37 16.64 20.30 -16.02
CA LYS A 37 16.49 19.95 -14.58
C LYS A 37 15.28 20.62 -13.88
N THR A 38 14.45 21.38 -14.60
CA THR A 38 13.38 22.20 -13.99
C THR A 38 11.96 21.66 -14.13
N PHE A 39 11.70 20.69 -15.03
CA PHE A 39 10.32 20.21 -15.24
C PHE A 39 9.82 19.27 -14.12
N ARG A 40 10.70 18.39 -13.60
CA ARG A 40 10.34 17.41 -12.55
C ARG A 40 10.06 18.04 -11.17
N LYS A 41 10.59 19.25 -10.91
CA LYS A 41 10.34 19.99 -9.66
C LYS A 41 8.99 20.73 -9.66
N LYS A 42 8.50 21.17 -10.83
CA LYS A 42 7.21 21.90 -10.91
C LYS A 42 6.01 20.96 -10.67
N SER A 43 5.98 19.74 -11.25
CA SER A 43 4.85 18.82 -11.05
C SER A 43 4.68 18.40 -9.57
N ARG A 44 5.78 18.13 -8.86
CA ARG A 44 5.77 17.83 -7.41
C ARG A 44 5.24 19.00 -6.58
N LYS A 45 5.54 20.25 -6.96
CA LYS A 45 5.08 21.44 -6.24
C LYS A 45 3.57 21.65 -6.40
N THR A 46 3.02 21.40 -7.60
CA THR A 46 1.58 21.46 -7.86
C THR A 46 0.82 20.32 -7.19
N PHE A 47 1.40 19.11 -7.17
CA PHE A 47 0.86 17.96 -6.45
C PHE A 47 0.80 18.23 -4.94
N ARG A 48 1.89 18.70 -4.34
CA ARG A 48 1.92 19.11 -2.92
C ARG A 48 0.90 20.23 -2.61
N LYS A 49 0.65 21.14 -3.55
CA LYS A 49 -0.36 22.21 -3.38
C LYS A 49 -1.80 21.65 -3.43
N LYS A 50 -2.08 20.65 -4.28
CA LYS A 50 -3.38 19.95 -4.30
C LYS A 50 -3.59 19.08 -3.05
N MET A 51 -2.53 18.47 -2.52
CA MET A 51 -2.58 17.61 -1.33
C MET A 51 -2.67 18.40 -0.01
N ARG A 52 -2.16 19.64 0.04
CA ARG A 52 -2.15 20.49 1.25
C ARG A 52 -3.39 21.40 1.41
N GLY A 53 -4.31 21.38 0.45
CA GLY A 53 -5.37 22.39 0.34
C GLY A 53 -6.74 22.03 0.93
N GLY A 54 -6.94 20.83 1.48
CA GLY A 54 -8.24 20.40 2.00
C GLY A 54 -8.13 19.84 3.40
N VAL A 55 -8.56 20.63 4.39
CA VAL A 55 -9.00 20.13 5.70
C VAL A 55 -10.39 19.51 5.45
N GLY A 56 -10.57 18.23 5.78
CA GLY A 56 -11.79 17.47 5.49
C GLY A 56 -11.61 16.53 4.30
N GLY A 57 -11.81 15.22 4.55
CA GLY A 57 -11.57 14.11 3.63
C GLY A 57 -11.93 14.38 2.17
N VAL A 58 -10.93 14.73 1.36
CA VAL A 58 -11.14 14.94 -0.07
C VAL A 58 -11.08 13.59 -0.77
N TYR A 59 -12.20 13.18 -1.36
CA TYR A 59 -12.23 12.05 -2.27
C TYR A 59 -11.55 12.43 -3.58
N VAL A 60 -10.30 12.00 -3.79
CA VAL A 60 -9.58 12.32 -5.02
C VAL A 60 -9.10 11.04 -5.68
N ASN A 61 -9.65 10.66 -6.83
CA ASN A 61 -9.15 9.54 -7.65
C ASN A 61 -7.80 9.93 -8.30
N ILE A 62 -6.73 9.89 -7.52
CA ILE A 62 -5.37 10.22 -7.97
C ILE A 62 -4.60 8.93 -8.17
N LYS A 63 -4.08 8.73 -9.39
CA LYS A 63 -3.05 7.74 -9.64
C LYS A 63 -1.76 8.14 -8.94
N MET A 64 -1.30 7.33 -7.99
CA MET A 64 -0.05 7.51 -7.26
C MET A 64 1.00 6.51 -7.73
N THR A 65 2.25 6.94 -7.82
CA THR A 65 3.38 6.02 -7.94
C THR A 65 3.82 5.56 -6.55
N ILE A 66 4.54 4.43 -6.45
CA ILE A 66 5.18 4.01 -5.19
C ILE A 66 6.05 5.15 -4.61
N GLY A 67 6.75 5.91 -5.46
CA GLY A 67 7.54 7.05 -5.01
C GLY A 67 6.70 8.17 -4.40
N ASP A 68 5.47 8.41 -4.86
CA ASP A 68 4.56 9.38 -4.26
C ASP A 68 4.03 8.87 -2.92
N ILE A 69 3.71 7.58 -2.83
CA ILE A 69 3.29 6.92 -1.59
C ILE A 69 4.40 7.02 -0.54
N MET A 70 5.65 6.73 -0.91
CA MET A 70 6.78 6.89 0.00
C MET A 70 7.00 8.35 0.44
N ASP A 71 6.83 9.33 -0.47
CA ASP A 71 6.87 10.76 -0.09
C ASP A 71 5.80 11.07 0.96
N THR A 72 4.60 10.48 0.85
CA THR A 72 3.53 10.66 1.86
C THR A 72 3.87 10.01 3.20
N ILE A 73 4.37 8.78 3.22
CA ILE A 73 4.74 8.07 4.46
C ILE A 73 5.82 8.83 5.23
N MET A 74 6.81 9.35 4.52
CA MET A 74 7.97 9.98 5.14
C MET A 74 7.73 11.44 5.53
N ASN A 75 6.92 12.18 4.76
CA ASN A 75 6.78 13.64 4.93
C ASN A 75 5.41 14.08 5.42
N THR A 76 4.46 13.16 5.65
CA THR A 76 3.11 13.50 6.13
C THR A 76 2.74 12.67 7.35
N ARG A 77 1.86 13.22 8.17
CA ARG A 77 1.27 12.56 9.35
C ARG A 77 -0.09 11.93 9.06
N SER A 78 -0.55 12.05 7.82
CA SER A 78 -1.82 11.57 7.32
C SER A 78 -1.69 10.14 6.82
N GLU A 79 -2.76 9.37 6.98
CA GLU A 79 -2.89 8.05 6.36
C GLU A 79 -3.60 8.20 5.02
N TYR A 80 -3.02 7.65 3.96
CA TYR A 80 -3.60 7.62 2.62
C TYR A 80 -4.22 6.24 2.41
N CYS A 81 -5.43 6.17 1.88
CA CYS A 81 -6.05 4.90 1.51
C CYS A 81 -6.64 4.96 0.09
N GLY A 82 -6.67 3.79 -0.56
CA GLY A 82 -7.46 3.57 -1.75
C GLY A 82 -7.44 2.18 -2.29
N TYR A 83 -7.48 2.05 -3.62
CA TYR A 83 -7.63 0.76 -4.29
C TYR A 83 -6.60 0.58 -5.40
N ILE A 84 -6.37 -0.68 -5.77
CA ILE A 84 -5.50 -1.06 -6.87
C ILE A 84 -6.38 -1.47 -8.05
N LYS A 85 -6.15 -0.86 -9.21
CA LYS A 85 -6.86 -1.18 -10.46
C LYS A 85 -5.84 -1.25 -11.59
N ASP A 86 -5.81 -2.37 -12.31
CA ASP A 86 -4.90 -2.58 -13.44
C ASP A 86 -3.41 -2.34 -13.09
N GLY A 87 -3.02 -2.70 -11.85
CA GLY A 87 -1.67 -2.48 -11.33
C GLY A 87 -1.37 -1.06 -10.83
N ASP A 88 -2.32 -0.13 -10.98
CA ASP A 88 -2.17 1.25 -10.55
C ASP A 88 -2.74 1.48 -9.15
N PHE A 89 -1.98 2.22 -8.32
CA PHE A 89 -2.46 2.69 -7.02
C PHE A 89 -3.32 3.93 -7.21
N ILE A 90 -4.62 3.79 -7.00
CA ILE A 90 -5.56 4.89 -7.01
C ILE A 90 -5.82 5.29 -5.56
N CYS A 91 -5.32 6.46 -5.17
CA CYS A 91 -5.73 7.11 -3.93
C CYS A 91 -7.14 7.63 -4.12
N ASN A 92 -7.94 7.64 -3.06
CA ASN A 92 -9.29 8.21 -3.02
C ASN A 92 -9.66 8.71 -1.62
N HIS A 93 -8.79 8.60 -0.62
CA HIS A 93 -8.99 9.26 0.67
C HIS A 93 -7.64 9.60 1.31
N ILE A 94 -7.61 10.78 1.92
CA ILE A 94 -6.49 11.28 2.71
C ILE A 94 -7.05 11.55 4.11
N GLY A 95 -6.61 10.76 5.09
CA GLY A 95 -6.99 10.93 6.49
C GLY A 95 -6.38 12.20 7.08
N ASP A 96 -7.04 12.73 8.10
CA ASP A 96 -6.58 13.92 8.78
C ASP A 96 -5.19 13.70 9.41
N PRO A 97 -4.30 14.71 9.37
CA PRO A 97 -2.98 14.60 9.94
C PRO A 97 -3.08 14.37 11.45
N LYS A 98 -2.27 13.44 11.97
CA LYS A 98 -2.18 13.25 13.42
C LYS A 98 -1.65 14.54 14.08
N PRO A 99 -2.28 15.01 15.16
CA PRO A 99 -1.88 16.22 15.88
C PRO A 99 -0.47 16.07 16.44
N GLU A 100 0.19 17.19 16.70
CA GLU A 100 1.47 17.23 17.41
C GLU A 100 1.29 16.85 18.89
N GLU A 101 2.23 16.08 19.44
CA GLU A 101 2.30 15.81 20.87
C GLU A 101 2.37 17.14 21.62
N GLY A 102 1.46 17.36 22.58
CA GLY A 102 1.40 18.60 23.37
C GLY A 102 0.51 19.71 22.80
N VAL A 103 -0.04 19.57 21.60
CA VAL A 103 -1.03 20.52 21.08
C VAL A 103 -2.42 20.10 21.56
N ALA A 104 -3.09 20.97 22.33
CA ALA A 104 -4.46 20.76 22.77
C ALA A 104 -5.38 20.69 21.55
N ILE A 105 -5.88 19.49 21.28
CA ILE A 105 -6.80 19.21 20.18
C ILE A 105 -8.17 19.76 20.57
N SER A 106 -8.71 20.72 19.81
CA SER A 106 -10.16 20.97 19.82
C SER A 106 -10.83 19.64 19.45
N LYS A 107 -11.72 19.16 20.32
CA LYS A 107 -12.28 17.80 20.50
C LYS A 107 -12.76 16.97 19.28
N GLU A 108 -12.46 17.34 18.04
CA GLU A 108 -13.03 16.71 16.83
C GLU A 108 -11.97 16.32 15.80
N ILE A 109 -10.82 15.77 16.21
CA ILE A 109 -10.01 15.00 15.26
C ILE A 109 -10.67 13.64 15.11
N HIS A 110 -11.64 13.60 14.20
CA HIS A 110 -12.18 12.35 13.69
C HIS A 110 -11.00 11.57 13.10
N ARG A 111 -10.69 10.40 13.70
CA ARG A 111 -9.90 9.40 12.99
C ARG A 111 -10.66 9.13 11.70
N GLY A 112 -10.17 9.61 10.57
CA GLY A 112 -10.84 9.48 9.28
C GLY A 112 -11.15 8.01 9.01
N THR A 113 -12.38 7.61 9.30
CA THR A 113 -12.90 6.30 8.90
C THR A 113 -12.97 6.33 7.40
N CYS A 114 -12.13 5.52 6.76
CA CYS A 114 -12.08 5.34 5.33
C CYS A 114 -13.43 4.72 4.87
N GLU A 115 -14.46 5.55 4.62
CA GLU A 115 -15.81 5.17 4.14
C GLU A 115 -15.82 4.85 2.63
N GLN A 116 -14.79 4.15 2.18
CA GLN A 116 -14.62 3.88 0.75
C GLN A 116 -15.58 2.80 0.27
N GLN A 117 -16.05 2.93 -0.98
CA GLN A 117 -16.61 1.78 -1.70
C GLN A 117 -15.58 0.67 -1.72
N ILE A 118 -15.97 -0.45 -1.13
CA ILE A 118 -15.08 -1.59 -0.90
C ILE A 118 -14.77 -2.23 -2.25
N LYS A 119 -13.47 -2.26 -2.59
CA LYS A 119 -12.94 -2.88 -3.81
C LYS A 119 -12.24 -4.19 -3.46
N THR A 120 -11.98 -5.00 -4.48
CA THR A 120 -11.34 -6.31 -4.32
C THR A 120 -9.87 -6.21 -3.91
N GLN A 121 -9.20 -5.12 -4.27
CA GLN A 121 -7.83 -4.84 -3.90
C GLN A 121 -7.76 -3.44 -3.31
N ILE A 122 -7.45 -3.35 -2.03
CA ILE A 122 -7.31 -2.08 -1.31
C ILE A 122 -5.88 -1.88 -0.86
N TRP A 123 -5.53 -0.62 -0.60
CA TRP A 123 -4.26 -0.27 0.02
C TRP A 123 -4.43 0.89 0.98
N HIS A 124 -3.58 0.95 1.99
CA HIS A 124 -3.40 2.15 2.81
C HIS A 124 -1.98 2.28 3.32
N THR A 125 -1.62 3.48 3.74
CA THR A 125 -0.31 3.75 4.33
C THR A 125 -0.40 3.78 5.84
N HIS A 126 0.65 3.31 6.51
CA HIS A 126 0.95 3.78 7.85
C HIS A 126 2.11 4.77 7.79
N SER A 127 1.90 5.97 8.35
CA SER A 127 2.93 7.02 8.39
C SER A 127 4.10 6.63 9.31
N SER A 128 5.27 7.22 9.06
CA SER A 128 6.51 6.97 9.82
C SER A 128 6.38 7.17 11.33
N ILE A 129 5.45 8.03 11.74
CA ILE A 129 5.22 8.41 13.13
C ILE A 129 4.22 7.50 13.87
N SER A 130 3.49 6.64 13.16
CA SER A 130 2.41 5.84 13.75
C SER A 130 2.89 4.46 14.19
N LYS A 131 2.71 3.48 13.32
CA LYS A 131 3.04 2.06 13.50
C LYS A 131 3.42 1.52 12.11
N TYR A 132 4.23 0.48 12.00
CA TYR A 132 4.47 -0.19 10.71
C TYR A 132 3.86 -1.59 10.62
N TYR A 133 2.85 -1.92 11.44
CA TYR A 133 2.23 -3.24 11.47
C TYR A 133 0.70 -3.15 11.35
N PRO A 134 0.02 -4.15 10.75
CA PRO A 134 -1.43 -4.22 10.71
C PRO A 134 -1.97 -4.27 12.14
N SER A 135 -2.92 -3.39 12.50
CA SER A 135 -3.69 -3.64 13.71
C SER A 135 -4.74 -4.71 13.48
N PHE A 136 -5.35 -5.15 14.58
CA PHE A 136 -6.53 -6.00 14.55
C PHE A 136 -7.63 -5.42 13.65
N GLU A 137 -7.87 -4.10 13.65
CA GLU A 137 -8.87 -3.50 12.77
C GLU A 137 -8.52 -3.66 11.28
N ASP A 138 -7.23 -3.58 10.94
CA ASP A 138 -6.75 -3.79 9.57
C ASP A 138 -7.00 -5.25 9.13
N ILE A 139 -6.72 -6.23 10.01
CA ILE A 139 -6.96 -7.67 9.77
C ILE A 139 -8.47 -7.95 9.68
N ASN A 140 -9.23 -7.52 10.68
CA ASN A 140 -10.66 -7.77 10.80
C ASN A 140 -11.45 -7.13 9.64
N LYS A 141 -10.99 -6.00 9.10
CA LYS A 141 -11.59 -5.40 7.92
C LYS A 141 -11.61 -6.35 6.73
N VAL A 142 -10.57 -7.17 6.52
CA VAL A 142 -10.51 -8.13 5.41
C VAL A 142 -11.57 -9.23 5.59
N PHE A 143 -11.72 -9.76 6.80
CA PHE A 143 -12.73 -10.78 7.11
C PHE A 143 -14.17 -10.23 7.13
N LYS A 144 -14.35 -8.97 7.53
CA LYS A 144 -15.68 -8.34 7.61
C LYS A 144 -16.30 -8.09 6.24
N TYR A 145 -15.48 -7.92 5.20
CA TYR A 145 -15.95 -7.51 3.88
C TYR A 145 -15.52 -8.51 2.81
N GLU A 146 -16.44 -9.41 2.45
CA GLU A 146 -16.26 -10.50 1.48
C GLU A 146 -15.70 -10.05 0.12
N ILE A 147 -15.90 -8.78 -0.24
CA ILE A 147 -15.40 -8.22 -1.50
C ILE A 147 -13.86 -8.10 -1.50
N ILE A 148 -13.22 -7.88 -0.34
CA ILE A 148 -11.78 -7.64 -0.23
C ILE A 148 -11.02 -8.96 -0.38
N LYS A 149 -10.31 -9.12 -1.49
CA LYS A 149 -9.41 -10.26 -1.73
C LYS A 149 -7.98 -9.96 -1.30
N LYS A 150 -7.54 -8.72 -1.48
CA LYS A 150 -6.18 -8.27 -1.15
C LYS A 150 -6.21 -6.92 -0.45
N SER A 151 -5.45 -6.80 0.63
CA SER A 151 -5.21 -5.54 1.34
C SER A 151 -3.71 -5.33 1.51
N TYR A 152 -3.23 -4.17 1.08
CA TYR A 152 -1.83 -3.79 1.16
C TYR A 152 -1.64 -2.67 2.18
N ILE A 153 -0.75 -2.88 3.14
CA ILE A 153 -0.40 -1.87 4.14
C ILE A 153 1.03 -1.43 3.92
N ILE A 154 1.20 -0.24 3.37
CA ILE A 154 2.49 0.29 2.94
C ILE A 154 3.09 1.11 4.09
N THR A 155 4.35 0.86 4.40
CA THR A 155 5.06 1.48 5.51
C THR A 155 6.43 1.99 5.06
N GLN A 156 7.17 2.62 5.97
CA GLN A 156 8.52 3.11 5.67
C GLN A 156 9.56 2.00 5.46
N PHE A 157 9.31 0.77 5.93
CA PHE A 157 10.26 -0.34 5.86
C PHE A 157 9.94 -1.37 4.77
N GLY A 158 8.65 -1.47 4.43
CA GLY A 158 8.13 -2.55 3.60
C GLY A 158 6.62 -2.44 3.46
N TYR A 159 5.99 -3.50 2.97
CA TYR A 159 4.54 -3.60 2.96
C TYR A 159 4.05 -4.95 3.47
N TRP A 160 2.91 -4.92 4.14
CA TRP A 160 2.14 -6.12 4.46
C TRP A 160 1.18 -6.41 3.33
N ARG A 161 1.05 -7.68 2.97
CA ARG A 161 0.01 -8.17 2.07
C ARG A 161 -0.87 -9.14 2.84
N LEU A 162 -2.14 -8.77 2.98
CA LEU A 162 -3.19 -9.60 3.54
C LEU A 162 -4.01 -10.14 2.37
N GLU A 163 -4.08 -11.45 2.22
CA GLU A 163 -4.77 -12.14 1.13
C GLU A 163 -5.79 -13.10 1.72
N TYR A 164 -7.05 -12.93 1.31
CA TYR A 164 -8.16 -13.74 1.78
C TYR A 164 -8.88 -14.35 0.60
N ASN A 165 -9.14 -15.66 0.69
CA ASN A 165 -9.94 -16.35 -0.31
C ASN A 165 -11.43 -16.18 0.05
N PRO A 166 -12.20 -15.39 -0.74
CA PRO A 166 -13.60 -15.12 -0.43
C PRO A 166 -14.51 -16.36 -0.56
N ASP A 167 -14.05 -17.44 -1.19
CA ASP A 167 -14.82 -18.67 -1.34
C ASP A 167 -15.05 -19.38 0.02
N GLU A 168 -14.27 -19.02 1.04
CA GLU A 168 -14.36 -19.57 2.39
C GLU A 168 -14.94 -18.53 3.35
N LYS A 169 -16.21 -18.14 3.17
CA LYS A 169 -16.90 -17.18 4.05
C LYS A 169 -16.70 -17.56 5.52
N ARG A 170 -15.86 -16.79 6.22
CA ARG A 170 -15.38 -17.09 7.57
C ARG A 170 -15.50 -15.86 8.45
N VAL A 171 -16.09 -16.08 9.61
CA VAL A 171 -16.14 -15.10 10.69
C VAL A 171 -15.11 -15.53 11.74
N LEU A 172 -14.30 -14.59 12.21
CA LEU A 172 -13.34 -14.86 13.28
C LEU A 172 -14.07 -15.13 14.59
N ASP A 173 -13.70 -16.21 15.28
CA ASP A 173 -14.24 -16.51 16.60
C ASP A 173 -13.58 -15.66 17.71
N GLU A 174 -14.15 -15.66 18.91
CA GLU A 174 -13.63 -14.87 20.03
C GLU A 174 -12.20 -15.25 20.43
N ARG A 175 -11.84 -16.53 20.30
CA ARG A 175 -10.51 -17.01 20.68
C ARG A 175 -9.48 -16.48 19.68
N GLU A 176 -9.76 -16.58 18.38
CA GLU A 176 -8.92 -16.04 17.32
C GLU A 176 -8.73 -14.53 17.48
N ILE A 177 -9.81 -13.80 17.75
CA ILE A 177 -9.76 -12.35 18.02
C ILE A 177 -8.81 -12.04 19.18
N LYS A 178 -8.95 -12.74 20.31
CA LYS A 178 -8.10 -12.56 21.49
C LYS A 178 -6.63 -12.89 21.19
N GLU A 179 -6.37 -13.98 20.47
CA GLU A 179 -5.01 -14.37 20.09
C GLU A 179 -4.36 -13.36 19.12
N LEU A 180 -5.09 -12.88 18.10
CA LEU A 180 -4.61 -11.86 17.16
C LEU A 180 -4.31 -10.52 17.85
N GLN A 181 -5.16 -10.11 18.79
CA GLN A 181 -4.92 -8.92 19.60
C GLN A 181 -3.67 -9.06 20.46
N ARG A 182 -3.41 -10.25 21.03
CA ARG A 182 -2.17 -10.53 21.76
C ARG A 182 -0.95 -10.43 20.84
N CYS A 183 -0.97 -11.07 19.67
CA CYS A 183 0.14 -10.98 18.70
C CYS A 183 0.43 -9.52 18.28
N SER A 184 -0.62 -8.72 18.06
CA SER A 184 -0.49 -7.29 17.74
C SER A 184 0.16 -6.50 18.89
N ARG A 185 -0.16 -6.84 20.14
CA ARG A 185 0.42 -6.21 21.33
C ARG A 185 1.89 -6.60 21.51
N ASP A 186 2.22 -7.86 21.33
CA ASP A 186 3.61 -8.36 21.46
C ASP A 186 4.50 -7.71 20.39
N PHE A 187 4.01 -7.64 19.15
CA PHE A 187 4.71 -6.92 18.08
C PHE A 187 4.92 -5.45 18.43
N TYR A 188 3.88 -4.76 18.90
CA TYR A 188 3.95 -3.37 19.32
C TYR A 188 5.05 -3.15 20.38
N ILE A 189 5.15 -4.03 21.39
CA ILE A 189 6.17 -3.94 22.44
C ILE A 189 7.57 -4.17 21.86
N ASN A 190 7.75 -5.23 21.08
CA ASN A 190 9.07 -5.66 20.56
C ASN A 190 9.66 -4.73 19.48
N THR A 191 8.87 -3.78 18.99
CA THR A 191 9.23 -2.85 17.90
C THR A 191 9.25 -1.39 18.36
N GLU A 192 9.41 -1.17 19.67
CA GLU A 192 9.40 0.16 20.28
C GLU A 192 8.13 0.94 19.89
N LYS A 193 6.97 0.31 20.11
CA LYS A 193 5.64 0.82 19.75
C LYS A 193 5.41 0.90 18.24
N GLY A 194 6.00 -0.01 17.46
CA GLY A 194 5.86 -0.04 16.00
C GLY A 194 6.66 1.04 15.29
N ARG A 195 7.80 1.49 15.84
CA ARG A 195 8.65 2.54 15.24
C ARG A 195 10.03 2.04 14.81
N LYS A 196 10.49 0.93 15.37
CA LYS A 196 11.80 0.33 15.07
C LYS A 196 11.65 -0.96 14.29
N TYR A 197 12.36 -1.03 13.17
CA TYR A 197 12.43 -2.23 12.34
C TYR A 197 13.02 -3.40 13.13
N ASN A 198 12.34 -4.55 13.11
CA ASN A 198 12.77 -5.76 13.79
C ASN A 198 12.31 -6.99 12.99
N LYS A 199 13.20 -7.55 12.17
CA LYS A 199 12.91 -8.69 11.30
C LYS A 199 12.42 -9.93 12.07
N VAL A 200 13.02 -10.22 13.22
CA VAL A 200 12.60 -11.35 14.07
C VAL A 200 11.15 -11.18 14.54
N SER A 201 10.76 -9.96 14.90
CA SER A 201 9.37 -9.66 15.28
C SER A 201 8.41 -9.77 14.10
N ILE A 202 8.83 -9.33 12.90
CA ILE A 202 8.06 -9.45 11.66
C ILE A 202 7.78 -10.92 11.35
N ASP A 203 8.83 -11.75 11.32
CA ASP A 203 8.70 -13.17 10.97
C ASP A 203 7.85 -13.92 12.00
N LYS A 204 8.04 -13.63 13.29
CA LYS A 204 7.19 -14.18 14.35
C LYS A 204 5.73 -13.78 14.18
N PHE A 205 5.46 -12.52 13.85
CA PHE A 205 4.09 -12.03 13.68
C PHE A 205 3.39 -12.67 12.47
N VAL A 206 4.08 -12.79 11.33
CA VAL A 206 3.57 -13.52 10.17
C VAL A 206 3.23 -14.96 10.55
N PHE A 207 4.17 -15.66 11.19
CA PHE A 207 3.99 -17.04 11.62
C PHE A 207 2.79 -17.19 12.57
N ASP A 208 2.72 -16.37 13.62
CA ASP A 208 1.66 -16.48 14.62
C ASP A 208 0.28 -16.21 14.01
N VAL A 209 0.13 -15.17 13.19
CA VAL A 209 -1.15 -14.82 12.55
C VAL A 209 -1.61 -15.94 11.61
N ASN A 210 -0.72 -16.43 10.74
CA ASN A 210 -1.05 -17.52 9.82
C ASN A 210 -1.37 -18.82 10.56
N ARG A 211 -0.69 -19.10 11.67
CA ARG A 211 -0.97 -20.25 12.54
C ARG A 211 -2.33 -20.12 13.24
N ILE A 212 -2.65 -18.95 13.80
CA ILE A 212 -3.93 -18.69 14.48
C ILE A 212 -5.08 -18.87 13.50
N LEU A 213 -4.93 -18.27 12.32
CA LEU A 213 -5.93 -18.33 11.28
C LEU A 213 -5.93 -19.68 10.54
N ASN A 214 -4.88 -20.49 10.69
CA ASN A 214 -4.69 -21.69 9.87
C ASN A 214 -4.82 -21.40 8.36
N LEU A 215 -4.20 -20.30 7.91
CA LEU A 215 -4.24 -19.78 6.53
C LEU A 215 -2.92 -19.11 6.18
N ASP A 216 -2.52 -19.12 4.91
CA ASP A 216 -1.47 -18.21 4.40
C ASP A 216 -2.06 -16.81 4.13
N PHE A 217 -2.53 -16.18 5.20
CA PHE A 217 -3.33 -14.96 5.15
C PHE A 217 -2.46 -13.71 5.06
N ILE A 218 -1.37 -13.65 5.82
CA ILE A 218 -0.50 -12.47 5.91
C ILE A 218 0.91 -12.79 5.45
N SER A 219 1.51 -11.83 4.75
CA SER A 219 2.91 -11.87 4.33
C SER A 219 3.54 -10.48 4.42
N TRP A 220 4.86 -10.43 4.51
CA TRP A 220 5.65 -9.21 4.55
C TRP A 220 6.63 -9.16 3.37
N THR A 221 6.88 -7.96 2.86
CA THR A 221 7.91 -7.73 1.84
C THR A 221 8.70 -6.47 2.19
N ASP A 222 10.02 -6.61 2.28
CA ASP A 222 10.95 -5.51 2.50
C ASP A 222 11.07 -4.62 1.26
N LEU A 223 11.28 -3.32 1.48
CA LEU A 223 11.55 -2.34 0.41
C LEU A 223 13.03 -1.97 0.29
N SER A 224 13.90 -2.56 1.13
CA SER A 224 15.35 -2.36 1.15
C SER A 224 16.06 -2.92 -0.07
#